data_AF-A0A849U783-F1
#
_entry.id   AF-A0A849U783-F1
#
_cell.length_a   1.000
_cell.length_b   1.000
_cell.length_c   1.000
_cell.angle_alpha   90.00
_cell.angle_beta   90.00
_cell.angle_gamma   90.00
#
_symmetry.space_group_name_H-M   'P 1'
#
loop_
_entity.id
_entity.type
_entity.pdbx_description
1 polymer ?
#
loop_
_entity_poly.entity_id
_entity_poly.type
_entity_poly.pdbx_seq_one_letter_code
_entity_poly.pdbx_strand_id
1 'polypeptide(L)'
;MTNKKELLQSASSTNSFTLKPIVACVRIATAGSMVVSAFAPVYAGENNLPVPSAVWATMGSATSSVVGNQMQIDQKSDRAILNWQSFNIGKDHSVNFKQPGKNSIALNKIFQNDPSQILGTLTANGQVYLVNSNGIVFGKDSKVDVRGLVASTLDISDEVFEQGITKVFANDGSAAFKGKGDFYLKNTDGSFKLDAQGNKIKTAITVEEGAQIKAKDGQNILIIAPTIVNKGSIEADDRQVVLAAATDKVYLQEAGNDG
;
A
#
# COMPACT_ATOMS: atom_id res chain seq x y z
N MET A 1 -27.16 -75.49 31.42
CA MET A 1 -25.99 -74.61 31.15
C MET A 1 -24.89 -75.45 30.50
N THR A 2 -24.46 -75.14 29.27
CA THR A 2 -23.14 -75.42 28.64
C THR A 2 -23.20 -75.09 27.13
N ASN A 3 -22.20 -74.33 26.64
CA ASN A 3 -21.59 -74.23 25.28
C ASN A 3 -22.22 -74.99 24.07
N LYS A 4 -22.19 -74.53 22.80
CA LYS A 4 -20.99 -74.08 22.02
C LYS A 4 -21.34 -73.58 20.58
N LYS A 5 -20.55 -72.61 20.05
CA LYS A 5 -20.03 -72.41 18.64
C LYS A 5 -20.86 -72.88 17.39
N GLU A 6 -21.26 -72.01 16.43
CA GLU A 6 -20.56 -71.57 15.17
C GLU A 6 -21.11 -72.21 13.85
N LEU A 7 -20.78 -71.88 12.56
CA LEU A 7 -19.90 -70.91 11.84
C LEU A 7 -20.36 -70.74 10.34
N LEU A 8 -20.69 -69.53 9.83
CA LEU A 8 -20.70 -69.10 8.38
C LEU A 8 -21.62 -69.87 7.36
N GLN A 9 -21.88 -69.50 6.08
CA GLN A 9 -21.48 -68.38 5.19
C GLN A 9 -22.45 -68.20 3.98
N SER A 10 -22.45 -67.00 3.38
CA SER A 10 -22.66 -66.66 1.94
C SER A 10 -24.00 -66.94 1.22
N ALA A 11 -24.30 -66.06 0.25
CA ALA A 11 -25.56 -65.97 -0.51
C ALA A 11 -25.43 -66.46 -1.98
N SER A 12 -26.57 -66.52 -2.68
CA SER A 12 -26.64 -66.93 -4.10
C SER A 12 -27.78 -66.22 -4.86
N SER A 13 -27.67 -66.30 -6.18
CA SER A 13 -28.71 -66.16 -7.23
C SER A 13 -28.77 -64.87 -8.07
N THR A 14 -28.89 -65.14 -9.37
CA THR A 14 -28.88 -64.27 -10.54
C THR A 14 -30.27 -63.76 -10.91
N ASN A 15 -30.36 -62.73 -11.76
CA ASN A 15 -31.44 -62.64 -12.74
C ASN A 15 -31.00 -61.89 -14.00
N SER A 16 -31.53 -62.31 -15.16
CA SER A 16 -31.17 -61.80 -16.49
C SER A 16 -32.42 -61.48 -17.30
N PHE A 17 -32.47 -60.31 -17.93
CA PHE A 17 -33.43 -59.98 -18.99
C PHE A 17 -32.72 -59.22 -20.11
N THR A 18 -33.14 -59.48 -21.36
CA THR A 18 -32.53 -58.94 -22.58
C THR A 18 -33.59 -58.28 -23.46
N LEU A 19 -33.23 -57.27 -24.27
CA LEU A 19 -33.96 -56.90 -25.50
C LEU A 19 -33.15 -55.95 -26.42
N LYS A 20 -32.61 -56.54 -27.49
CA LYS A 20 -32.35 -56.10 -28.90
C LYS A 20 -31.91 -54.65 -29.29
N PRO A 21 -31.25 -54.49 -30.46
CA PRO A 21 -30.34 -53.36 -30.74
C PRO A 21 -30.88 -52.31 -31.72
N ILE A 22 -30.34 -51.08 -31.63
CA ILE A 22 -30.36 -50.05 -32.69
C ILE A 22 -28.96 -49.41 -32.80
N VAL A 23 -28.56 -49.07 -34.02
CA VAL A 23 -27.22 -48.57 -34.41
C VAL A 23 -27.16 -47.02 -34.38
N ALA A 24 -25.94 -46.48 -34.23
CA ALA A 24 -25.55 -45.05 -34.39
C ALA A 24 -25.97 -44.13 -33.22
N CYS A 25 -25.12 -43.29 -32.61
CA CYS A 25 -24.01 -42.51 -33.15
C CYS A 25 -22.92 -42.26 -32.10
N VAL A 26 -21.65 -42.29 -32.50
CA VAL A 26 -20.56 -41.71 -31.70
C VAL A 26 -20.71 -40.18 -31.72
N ARG A 27 -20.97 -39.57 -30.57
CA ARG A 27 -20.64 -38.16 -30.30
C ARG A 27 -19.84 -38.06 -29.02
N ILE A 28 -18.52 -38.08 -29.18
CA ILE A 28 -17.58 -37.68 -28.14
C ILE A 28 -17.81 -36.18 -27.89
N ALA A 29 -18.32 -35.86 -26.72
CA ALA A 29 -18.45 -34.50 -26.22
C ALA A 29 -18.01 -34.42 -24.75
N THR A 30 -16.85 -35.00 -24.45
CA THR A 30 -16.11 -34.66 -23.24
C THR A 30 -15.64 -33.22 -23.36
N ALA A 31 -16.49 -32.28 -22.94
CA ALA A 31 -16.12 -30.89 -22.71
C ALA A 31 -15.14 -30.82 -21.52
N GLY A 32 -13.88 -31.15 -21.79
CA GLY A 32 -12.79 -30.98 -20.85
C GLY A 32 -12.57 -29.50 -20.61
N SER A 33 -13.15 -28.97 -19.53
CA SER A 33 -12.89 -27.61 -19.07
C SER A 33 -11.42 -27.50 -18.67
N MET A 34 -10.57 -27.06 -19.61
CA MET A 34 -9.24 -26.56 -19.26
C MET A 34 -9.44 -25.30 -18.41
N VAL A 35 -9.22 -25.42 -17.11
CA VAL A 35 -8.98 -24.27 -16.25
C VAL A 35 -7.65 -23.67 -16.69
N VAL A 36 -7.71 -22.70 -17.60
CA VAL A 36 -6.56 -21.85 -17.91
C VAL A 36 -6.33 -20.97 -16.69
N SER A 37 -5.53 -21.46 -15.74
CA SER A 37 -4.98 -20.62 -14.69
C SER A 37 -4.11 -19.57 -15.36
N ALA A 38 -4.60 -18.34 -15.39
CA ALA A 38 -3.84 -17.19 -15.85
C ALA A 38 -2.68 -16.93 -14.89
N PHE A 39 -1.55 -17.61 -15.13
CA PHE A 39 -0.27 -17.22 -14.56
C PHE A 39 0.07 -15.84 -15.11
N ALA A 40 -0.25 -14.80 -14.34
CA ALA A 40 0.36 -13.50 -14.56
C ALA A 40 1.89 -13.69 -14.45
N PRO A 41 2.68 -13.25 -15.44
CA PRO A 41 4.13 -13.36 -15.34
C PRO A 41 4.61 -12.54 -14.14
N VAL A 42 5.32 -13.19 -13.21
CA VAL A 42 6.05 -12.49 -12.16
C VAL A 42 7.23 -11.79 -12.81
N TYR A 43 7.00 -10.56 -13.27
CA TYR A 43 8.10 -9.67 -13.64
C TYR A 43 8.82 -9.23 -12.36
N ALA A 44 9.97 -9.85 -12.10
CA ALA A 44 10.99 -9.30 -11.23
C ALA A 44 11.69 -8.11 -11.93
N GLY A 45 10.93 -7.05 -12.18
CA GLY A 45 11.43 -5.73 -12.54
C GLY A 45 11.22 -4.78 -11.37
N GLU A 46 12.02 -3.73 -11.30
CA GLU A 46 11.69 -2.58 -10.45
C GLU A 46 10.37 -1.98 -10.97
N ASN A 47 9.30 -2.10 -10.19
CA ASN A 47 8.01 -1.51 -10.55
C ASN A 47 8.14 0.02 -10.52
N ASN A 48 8.39 0.60 -11.69
CA ASN A 48 8.63 2.04 -11.87
C ASN A 48 7.37 2.91 -11.72
N LEU A 49 6.20 2.29 -11.52
CA LEU A 49 4.95 2.96 -11.14
C LEU A 49 4.30 2.22 -9.96
N PRO A 50 3.41 2.88 -9.21
CA PRO A 50 2.67 2.23 -8.13
C PRO A 50 1.84 1.04 -8.61
N VAL A 51 1.72 0.02 -7.76
CA VAL A 51 0.92 -1.19 -8.01
C VAL A 51 -0.18 -1.27 -6.95
N PRO A 52 -1.47 -1.17 -7.33
CA PRO A 52 -2.60 -1.27 -6.40
C PRO A 52 -2.60 -2.58 -5.62
N SER A 53 -3.02 -2.54 -4.35
CA SER A 53 -3.42 -3.75 -3.62
C SER A 53 -4.72 -4.33 -4.20
N ALA A 54 -4.98 -5.62 -3.97
CA ALA A 54 -6.22 -6.29 -4.42
C ALA A 54 -7.51 -5.60 -3.94
N VAL A 55 -7.48 -5.02 -2.74
CA VAL A 55 -8.51 -4.08 -2.25
C VAL A 55 -7.90 -2.68 -2.29
N TRP A 56 -8.02 -2.01 -3.44
CA TRP A 56 -7.31 -0.74 -3.68
C TRP A 56 -7.87 0.42 -2.85
N ALA A 57 -9.15 0.79 -3.00
CA ALA A 57 -9.75 1.88 -2.23
C ALA A 57 -10.59 1.33 -1.06
N THR A 58 -10.23 1.67 0.18
CA THR A 58 -11.00 1.30 1.39
C THR A 58 -11.85 2.45 1.95
N MET A 59 -11.58 3.68 1.54
CA MET A 59 -12.39 4.85 1.86
C MET A 59 -12.43 5.80 0.67
N GLY A 60 -13.57 6.44 0.44
CA GLY A 60 -13.77 7.35 -0.69
C GLY A 60 -13.79 6.62 -2.02
N SER A 61 -13.51 7.34 -3.11
CA SER A 61 -13.40 6.74 -4.45
C SER A 61 -12.37 7.47 -5.31
N ALA A 62 -11.68 6.68 -6.14
CA ALA A 62 -10.72 7.14 -7.14
C ALA A 62 -10.71 6.18 -8.32
N THR A 63 -10.19 6.64 -9.46
CA THR A 63 -9.88 5.80 -10.63
C THR A 63 -8.43 6.00 -11.03
N SER A 64 -7.69 4.93 -11.31
CA SER A 64 -6.31 4.99 -11.80
C SER A 64 -6.23 4.61 -13.28
N SER A 65 -5.40 5.30 -14.05
CA SER A 65 -5.03 4.91 -15.41
C SER A 65 -3.53 5.10 -15.62
N VAL A 66 -2.95 4.34 -16.55
CA VAL A 66 -1.53 4.41 -16.91
C VAL A 66 -1.42 4.61 -18.41
N VAL A 67 -0.62 5.61 -18.82
CA VAL A 67 -0.33 5.92 -20.22
C VAL A 67 1.18 6.13 -20.34
N GLY A 68 1.87 5.14 -20.92
CA GLY A 68 3.33 5.10 -20.94
C GLY A 68 3.90 5.15 -19.51
N ASN A 69 4.83 6.07 -19.26
CA ASN A 69 5.49 6.23 -17.96
C ASN A 69 4.67 7.06 -16.95
N GLN A 70 3.42 7.41 -17.25
CA GLN A 70 2.59 8.28 -16.42
C GLN A 70 1.40 7.54 -15.84
N MET A 71 1.23 7.60 -14.52
CA MET A 71 0.02 7.19 -13.82
C MET A 71 -0.82 8.42 -13.45
N GLN A 72 -2.08 8.42 -13.85
CA GLN A 72 -3.10 9.38 -13.44
C GLN A 72 -3.99 8.76 -12.37
N ILE A 73 -4.20 9.45 -11.26
CA ILE A 73 -5.13 9.07 -10.19
C ILE A 73 -6.19 10.17 -10.09
N ASP A 74 -7.39 9.89 -10.57
CA ASP A 74 -8.54 10.79 -10.47
C ASP A 74 -9.37 10.43 -9.23
N GLN A 75 -9.06 11.09 -8.11
CA GLN A 75 -9.85 11.02 -6.87
C GLN A 75 -11.17 11.80 -7.04
N LYS A 76 -12.28 11.20 -6.59
CA LYS A 76 -13.65 11.74 -6.74
C LYS A 76 -14.26 12.24 -5.42
N SER A 77 -13.66 11.90 -4.28
CA SER A 77 -14.11 12.26 -2.93
C SER A 77 -13.08 13.15 -2.22
N ASP A 78 -13.49 13.96 -1.25
CA ASP A 78 -12.55 14.87 -0.55
C ASP A 78 -11.50 14.13 0.29
N ARG A 79 -11.80 12.93 0.77
CA ARG A 79 -10.83 12.03 1.39
C ARG A 79 -10.91 10.67 0.71
N ALA A 80 -9.75 10.05 0.51
CA ALA A 80 -9.64 8.69 0.00
C ALA A 80 -8.49 7.96 0.68
N ILE A 81 -8.68 6.67 0.99
CA ILE A 81 -7.62 5.76 1.43
C ILE A 81 -7.35 4.78 0.28
N LEU A 82 -6.12 4.81 -0.24
CA LEU A 82 -5.63 4.01 -1.35
C LEU A 82 -4.51 3.08 -0.86
N ASN A 83 -4.69 1.79 -1.05
CA ASN A 83 -3.82 0.72 -0.59
C ASN A 83 -2.96 0.23 -1.75
N TRP A 84 -1.65 0.23 -1.56
CA TRP A 84 -0.67 -0.08 -2.61
C TRP A 84 0.17 -1.29 -2.22
N GLN A 85 0.25 -2.29 -3.10
CA GLN A 85 1.22 -3.38 -2.95
C GLN A 85 2.64 -2.82 -2.99
N SER A 86 2.90 -1.88 -3.90
CA SER A 86 4.13 -1.08 -3.94
C SER A 86 3.81 0.33 -4.41
N PHE A 87 4.51 1.34 -3.89
CA PHE A 87 4.41 2.70 -4.38
C PHE A 87 5.82 3.23 -4.59
N ASN A 88 6.25 3.18 -5.84
CA ASN A 88 7.52 3.69 -6.33
C ASN A 88 7.23 4.51 -7.60
N ILE A 89 8.09 5.50 -7.88
CA ILE A 89 8.04 6.31 -9.09
C ILE A 89 9.45 6.29 -9.66
N GLY A 90 9.68 5.50 -10.69
CA GLY A 90 10.98 5.35 -11.32
C GLY A 90 11.48 6.65 -11.92
N LYS A 91 12.78 6.70 -12.24
CA LYS A 91 13.35 7.81 -13.01
C LYS A 91 12.58 7.94 -14.33
N ASP A 92 12.29 9.18 -14.74
CA ASP A 92 11.52 9.51 -15.94
C ASP A 92 10.07 8.96 -15.97
N HIS A 93 9.52 8.62 -14.80
CA HIS A 93 8.11 8.30 -14.58
C HIS A 93 7.41 9.38 -13.75
N SER A 94 6.08 9.44 -13.81
CA SER A 94 5.29 10.38 -13.02
C SER A 94 3.98 9.80 -12.49
N VAL A 95 3.59 10.21 -11.28
CA VAL A 95 2.26 10.00 -10.72
C VAL A 95 1.58 11.34 -10.50
N ASN A 96 0.38 11.53 -11.05
CA ASN A 96 -0.40 12.75 -10.89
C ASN A 96 -1.75 12.47 -10.21
N PHE A 97 -1.97 13.11 -9.06
CA PHE A 97 -3.23 13.08 -8.34
C PHE A 97 -4.11 14.27 -8.77
N LYS A 98 -5.22 13.99 -9.43
CA LYS A 98 -6.30 14.95 -9.68
C LYS A 98 -7.41 14.70 -8.66
N GLN A 99 -7.51 15.60 -7.71
CA GLN A 99 -8.41 15.56 -6.56
C GLN A 99 -9.49 16.65 -6.67
N PRO A 100 -10.63 16.55 -5.95
CA PRO A 100 -11.73 17.51 -6.08
C PRO A 100 -11.33 18.97 -5.82
N GLY A 101 -10.44 19.23 -4.87
CA GLY A 101 -9.89 20.56 -4.60
C GLY A 101 -8.61 20.56 -3.76
N LYS A 102 -8.09 21.76 -3.47
CA LYS A 102 -6.81 21.95 -2.76
C LYS A 102 -6.78 21.40 -1.32
N ASN A 103 -7.95 21.23 -0.71
CA ASN A 103 -8.12 20.68 0.64
C ASN A 103 -8.40 19.17 0.65
N SER A 104 -8.58 18.55 -0.53
CA SER A 104 -8.83 17.12 -0.62
C SER A 104 -7.54 16.33 -0.35
N ILE A 105 -7.64 15.15 0.26
CA ILE A 105 -6.51 14.37 0.77
C ILE A 105 -6.55 12.94 0.23
N ALA A 106 -5.42 12.45 -0.28
CA ALA A 106 -5.18 11.05 -0.64
C ALA A 106 -4.25 10.41 0.38
N LEU A 107 -4.75 9.50 1.22
CA LEU A 107 -3.91 8.65 2.07
C LEU A 107 -3.50 7.39 1.31
N ASN A 108 -2.20 7.26 1.03
CA ASN A 108 -1.61 6.13 0.35
C ASN A 108 -0.92 5.23 1.39
N LYS A 109 -1.56 4.10 1.73
CA LYS A 109 -1.00 3.09 2.64
C LYS A 109 -0.25 2.05 1.80
N ILE A 110 1.02 1.82 2.10
CA ILE A 110 1.94 1.11 1.22
C ILE A 110 2.47 -0.15 1.93
N PHE A 111 2.34 -1.30 1.27
CA PHE A 111 2.53 -2.63 1.86
C PHE A 111 3.72 -3.42 1.27
N GLN A 112 4.63 -2.77 0.53
CA GLN A 112 5.87 -3.41 0.07
C GLN A 112 6.87 -3.56 1.23
N ASN A 113 7.75 -4.57 1.13
CA ASN A 113 8.77 -4.86 2.16
C ASN A 113 9.94 -3.85 2.20
N ASP A 114 10.04 -2.97 1.20
CA ASP A 114 11.17 -2.07 0.99
C ASP A 114 10.79 -0.58 1.11
N PRO A 115 11.76 0.32 1.33
CA PRO A 115 11.51 1.76 1.27
C PRO A 115 10.97 2.17 -0.09
N SER A 116 9.95 3.04 -0.11
CA SER A 116 9.37 3.58 -1.35
C SER A 116 10.38 4.42 -2.10
N GLN A 117 10.67 4.06 -3.35
CA GLN A 117 11.61 4.78 -4.22
C GLN A 117 10.86 5.83 -5.05
N ILE A 118 10.96 7.09 -4.65
CA ILE A 118 10.41 8.24 -5.37
C ILE A 118 11.57 8.90 -6.12
N LEU A 119 11.84 8.45 -7.33
CA LEU A 119 12.97 8.89 -8.17
C LEU A 119 12.51 9.82 -9.32
N GLY A 120 11.23 9.71 -9.71
CA GLY A 120 10.59 10.55 -10.71
C GLY A 120 9.74 11.67 -10.13
N THR A 121 8.60 11.96 -10.77
CA THR A 121 7.75 13.12 -10.44
C THR A 121 6.46 12.70 -9.73
N LEU A 122 6.10 13.38 -8.64
CA LEU A 122 4.81 13.27 -7.96
C LEU A 122 4.12 14.64 -7.97
N THR A 123 2.96 14.74 -8.61
CA THR A 123 2.16 15.97 -8.64
C THR A 123 0.79 15.78 -8.01
N ALA A 124 0.25 16.82 -7.36
CA ALA A 124 -1.12 16.84 -6.88
C ALA A 124 -1.71 18.26 -6.81
N ASN A 125 -2.97 18.43 -7.21
CA ASN A 125 -3.70 19.68 -6.99
C ASN A 125 -4.31 19.81 -5.58
N GLY A 126 -4.19 18.76 -4.74
CA GLY A 126 -4.53 18.73 -3.32
C GLY A 126 -3.40 18.13 -2.48
N GLN A 127 -3.75 17.41 -1.41
CA GLN A 127 -2.80 16.86 -0.45
C GLN A 127 -2.57 15.36 -0.66
N VAL A 128 -1.31 14.93 -0.51
CA VAL A 128 -0.90 13.52 -0.64
C VAL A 128 -0.22 13.08 0.65
N TYR A 129 -0.75 12.05 1.29
CA TYR A 129 -0.11 11.39 2.42
C TYR A 129 0.46 10.05 1.93
N LEU A 130 1.73 9.79 2.19
CA LEU A 130 2.45 8.55 1.85
C LEU A 130 2.87 7.87 3.16
N VAL A 131 2.34 6.67 3.41
CA VAL A 131 2.65 5.87 4.60
C VAL A 131 3.28 4.55 4.17
N ASN A 132 4.58 4.40 4.39
CA ASN A 132 5.33 3.15 4.19
C ASN A 132 6.18 2.88 5.43
N SER A 133 5.82 1.84 6.21
CA SER A 133 6.54 1.53 7.44
C SER A 133 8.01 1.14 7.26
N ASN A 134 8.43 0.77 6.05
CA ASN A 134 9.81 0.41 5.73
C ASN A 134 10.68 1.63 5.36
N GLY A 135 10.08 2.77 5.01
CA GLY A 135 10.81 3.99 4.65
C GLY A 135 10.37 4.61 3.33
N ILE A 136 10.90 5.80 3.03
CA ILE A 136 10.68 6.51 1.77
C ILE A 136 12.00 7.18 1.36
N VAL A 137 12.41 7.01 0.11
CA VAL A 137 13.60 7.65 -0.48
C VAL A 137 13.12 8.58 -1.59
N PHE A 138 13.36 9.87 -1.44
CA PHE A 138 13.21 10.88 -2.48
C PHE A 138 14.56 11.04 -3.16
N GLY A 139 14.72 10.47 -4.34
CA GLY A 139 16.00 10.37 -5.05
C GLY A 139 16.46 11.70 -5.65
N LYS A 140 17.75 11.80 -6.01
CA LYS A 140 18.40 13.04 -6.47
C LYS A 140 17.73 13.82 -7.62
N ASP A 141 16.94 13.15 -8.47
CA ASP A 141 16.23 13.78 -9.61
C ASP A 141 14.73 13.99 -9.32
N SER A 142 14.26 13.62 -8.13
CA SER A 142 12.85 13.56 -7.79
C SER A 142 12.23 14.94 -7.57
N LYS A 143 10.97 15.07 -7.97
CA LYS A 143 10.20 16.30 -7.86
C LYS A 143 8.82 15.99 -7.29
N VAL A 144 8.56 16.48 -6.09
CA VAL A 144 7.25 16.39 -5.44
C VAL A 144 6.66 17.79 -5.41
N ASP A 145 5.52 17.99 -6.09
CA ASP A 145 4.85 19.27 -6.26
C ASP A 145 3.36 19.10 -5.95
N VAL A 146 2.99 19.40 -4.71
CA VAL A 146 1.66 19.13 -4.13
C VAL A 146 1.13 20.37 -3.41
N ARG A 147 -0.11 20.35 -2.90
CA ARG A 147 -0.56 21.39 -1.96
C ARG A 147 -0.03 21.15 -0.55
N GLY A 148 -0.06 19.90 -0.09
CA GLY A 148 0.52 19.47 1.18
C GLY A 148 1.01 18.02 1.12
N LEU A 149 2.04 17.71 1.90
CA LEU A 149 2.66 16.39 1.95
C LEU A 149 2.71 15.88 3.39
N VAL A 150 2.32 14.62 3.59
CA VAL A 150 2.73 13.84 4.77
C VAL A 150 3.52 12.64 4.27
N ALA A 151 4.77 12.50 4.69
CA ALA A 151 5.60 11.33 4.40
C ALA A 151 5.93 10.66 5.74
N SER A 152 5.47 9.42 5.96
CA SER A 152 5.56 8.77 7.26
C SER A 152 5.94 7.29 7.20
N THR A 153 6.76 6.85 8.15
CA THR A 153 6.95 5.42 8.46
C THR A 153 6.12 4.95 9.66
N LEU A 154 5.48 5.86 10.37
CA LEU A 154 4.47 5.57 11.38
C LEU A 154 3.09 5.53 10.69
N ASP A 155 2.20 4.65 11.15
CA ASP A 155 0.88 4.48 10.56
C ASP A 155 -0.09 5.59 10.98
N ILE A 156 -1.03 5.89 10.09
CA ILE A 156 -2.22 6.69 10.35
C ILE A 156 -3.39 5.72 10.29
N SER A 157 -4.12 5.55 11.38
CA SER A 157 -5.30 4.68 11.37
C SER A 157 -6.44 5.33 10.58
N ASP A 158 -7.36 4.51 10.06
CA ASP A 158 -8.40 4.98 9.15
C ASP A 158 -9.36 5.94 9.88
N GLU A 159 -9.59 5.73 11.19
CA GLU A 159 -10.36 6.61 12.08
C GLU A 159 -9.64 7.95 12.31
N VAL A 160 -8.32 7.92 12.50
CA VAL A 160 -7.51 9.14 12.66
C VAL A 160 -7.51 9.95 11.35
N PHE A 161 -7.45 9.26 10.21
CA PHE A 161 -7.55 9.90 8.90
C PHE A 161 -8.94 10.48 8.63
N GLU A 162 -10.02 9.83 9.10
CA GLU A 162 -11.39 10.34 8.99
C GLU A 162 -11.61 11.59 9.86
N GLN A 163 -11.20 11.57 11.13
CA GLN A 163 -11.28 12.73 12.01
C GLN A 163 -10.36 13.89 11.57
N GLY A 164 -9.19 13.55 11.04
CA GLY A 164 -8.14 14.49 10.63
C GLY A 164 -6.98 14.51 11.63
N ILE A 165 -5.76 14.31 11.11
CA ILE A 165 -4.54 14.07 11.91
C ILE A 165 -4.21 15.16 12.94
N THR A 166 -4.68 16.39 12.75
CA THR A 166 -4.44 17.53 13.64
C THR A 166 -5.52 17.72 14.72
N LYS A 167 -6.65 17.00 14.61
CA LYS A 167 -7.83 17.16 15.47
C LYS A 167 -7.99 16.04 16.50
N VAL A 168 -7.51 14.83 16.19
CA VAL A 168 -7.66 13.65 17.05
C VAL A 168 -7.16 13.87 18.48
N PHE A 169 -6.06 14.59 18.67
CA PHE A 169 -5.54 14.86 20.01
C PHE A 169 -6.49 15.73 20.83
N ALA A 170 -7.13 16.73 20.22
CA ALA A 170 -8.13 17.57 20.88
C ALA A 170 -9.46 16.84 21.11
N ASN A 171 -9.80 15.86 20.27
CA ASN A 171 -11.05 15.09 20.36
C ASN A 171 -11.00 14.02 21.47
N ASP A 172 -9.93 13.21 21.52
CA ASP A 172 -9.85 12.04 22.40
C ASP A 172 -8.44 11.77 23.00
N GLY A 173 -7.48 12.66 22.78
CA GLY A 173 -6.10 12.49 23.25
C GLY A 173 -5.25 11.52 22.42
N SER A 174 -5.74 11.00 21.29
CA SER A 174 -4.99 10.08 20.44
C SER A 174 -3.77 10.72 19.78
N ALA A 175 -2.75 9.87 19.59
CA ALA A 175 -1.65 10.18 18.69
C ALA A 175 -2.12 10.16 17.23
N ALA A 176 -1.67 11.16 16.47
CA ALA A 176 -1.90 11.31 15.04
C ALA A 176 -1.16 10.27 14.20
N PHE A 177 -0.01 9.79 14.71
CA PHE A 177 0.81 8.75 14.08
C PHE A 177 1.22 7.73 15.13
N LYS A 178 1.18 6.45 14.77
CA LYS A 178 1.52 5.33 15.67
C LYS A 178 2.51 4.37 14.99
N GLY A 179 3.63 4.12 15.64
CA GLY A 179 4.64 3.14 15.22
C GLY A 179 4.19 1.72 15.51
N LYS A 180 4.71 0.76 14.73
CA LYS A 180 4.40 -0.67 14.88
C LYS A 180 5.28 -1.38 15.92
N GLY A 181 5.96 -0.63 16.80
CA GLY A 181 6.91 -1.14 17.80
C GLY A 181 8.27 -1.58 17.23
N ASP A 182 8.33 -1.97 15.95
CA ASP A 182 9.58 -2.23 15.22
C ASP A 182 9.88 -1.09 14.23
N PHE A 183 11.14 -0.67 14.20
CA PHE A 183 11.67 0.42 13.39
C PHE A 183 12.94 0.00 12.63
N TYR A 184 13.11 -1.30 12.39
CA TYR A 184 14.17 -1.84 11.56
C TYR A 184 13.60 -2.52 10.31
N LEU A 185 14.33 -2.41 9.19
CA LEU A 185 13.99 -3.10 7.96
C LEU A 185 14.06 -4.61 8.14
N LYS A 186 13.18 -5.32 7.42
CA LYS A 186 13.12 -6.80 7.43
C LYS A 186 13.18 -7.37 6.02
N ASN A 187 13.72 -8.57 5.92
CA ASN A 187 13.61 -9.43 4.75
C ASN A 187 12.21 -10.09 4.71
N THR A 188 11.86 -10.69 3.58
CA THR A 188 10.58 -11.38 3.38
C THR A 188 10.37 -12.57 4.33
N ASP A 189 11.45 -13.14 4.89
CA ASP A 189 11.41 -14.19 5.92
C ASP A 189 11.22 -13.66 7.35
N GLY A 190 11.13 -12.34 7.53
CA GLY A 190 10.98 -11.67 8.83
C GLY A 190 12.30 -11.39 9.57
N SER A 191 13.45 -11.83 9.05
CA SER A 191 14.76 -11.50 9.61
C SER A 191 15.10 -10.02 9.40
N PHE A 192 15.93 -9.44 10.26
CA PHE A 192 16.35 -8.04 10.13
C PHE A 192 17.32 -7.85 8.96
N LYS A 193 17.13 -6.81 8.14
CA LYS A 193 18.16 -6.38 7.19
C LYS A 193 19.34 -5.79 7.95
N LEU A 194 20.54 -6.25 7.62
CA LEU A 194 21.79 -5.81 8.22
C LEU A 194 22.59 -4.96 7.23
N ASP A 195 23.32 -3.97 7.74
CA ASP A 195 24.32 -3.22 6.98
C ASP A 195 25.60 -4.07 6.75
N ALA A 196 26.58 -3.51 6.04
CA ALA A 196 27.85 -4.17 5.76
C ALA A 196 28.71 -4.43 7.02
N GLN A 197 28.31 -3.89 8.18
CA GLN A 197 28.95 -4.04 9.48
C GLN A 197 28.16 -4.99 10.41
N GLY A 198 27.03 -5.54 9.95
CA GLY A 198 26.18 -6.45 10.71
C GLY A 198 25.16 -5.76 11.63
N ASN A 199 25.01 -4.44 11.60
CA ASN A 199 24.01 -3.72 12.40
C ASN A 199 22.65 -3.73 11.69
N LYS A 200 21.57 -3.75 12.46
CA LYS A 200 20.21 -3.66 11.92
C LYS A 200 19.97 -2.28 11.27
N ILE A 201 19.51 -2.28 10.02
CA ILE A 201 19.18 -1.05 9.30
C ILE A 201 17.85 -0.49 9.83
N LYS A 202 17.85 0.75 10.32
CA LYS A 202 16.64 1.45 10.76
C LYS A 202 15.79 1.88 9.57
N THR A 203 14.47 1.92 9.76
CA THR A 203 13.55 2.55 8.80
C THR A 203 13.76 4.06 8.83
N ALA A 204 13.77 4.67 7.65
CA ALA A 204 14.16 6.07 7.49
C ALA A 204 13.36 6.74 6.36
N ILE A 205 13.29 8.08 6.43
CA ILE A 205 12.95 8.90 5.26
C ILE A 205 14.19 9.68 4.85
N THR A 206 14.62 9.45 3.61
CA THR A 206 15.80 10.07 3.01
C THR A 206 15.37 10.97 1.88
N VAL A 207 15.85 12.22 1.89
CA VAL A 207 15.74 13.17 0.78
C VAL A 207 17.15 13.39 0.28
N GLU A 208 17.46 12.89 -0.91
CA GLU A 208 18.80 12.93 -1.49
C GLU A 208 19.20 14.32 -1.98
N GLU A 209 20.50 14.52 -2.21
CA GLU A 209 21.03 15.74 -2.80
C GLU A 209 20.45 15.96 -4.20
N GLY A 210 19.82 17.12 -4.42
CA GLY A 210 19.11 17.45 -5.67
C GLY A 210 17.60 17.15 -5.65
N ALA A 211 17.12 16.31 -4.73
CA ALA A 211 15.68 16.05 -4.57
C ALA A 211 14.92 17.32 -4.18
N GLN A 212 13.71 17.50 -4.73
CA GLN A 212 12.88 18.70 -4.54
C GLN A 212 11.50 18.33 -4.03
N ILE A 213 11.13 18.83 -2.85
CA ILE A 213 9.79 18.69 -2.28
C ILE A 213 9.20 20.08 -2.07
N LYS A 214 8.10 20.41 -2.76
CA LYS A 214 7.41 21.69 -2.67
C LYS A 214 5.92 21.53 -2.35
N ALA A 215 5.46 22.28 -1.36
CA ALA A 215 4.06 22.44 -0.99
C ALA A 215 3.59 23.87 -1.30
N LYS A 216 2.59 23.99 -2.18
CA LYS A 216 2.08 25.27 -2.69
C LYS A 216 0.72 25.65 -2.08
N ASP A 217 0.38 26.94 -2.12
CA ASP A 217 -0.87 27.51 -1.57
C ASP A 217 -1.09 27.21 -0.07
N GLY A 218 -0.01 27.16 0.72
CA GLY A 218 -0.08 27.06 2.16
C GLY A 218 -0.82 25.82 2.70
N GLN A 219 -0.28 24.62 2.47
CA GLN A 219 -0.44 23.51 3.43
C GLN A 219 0.94 23.09 3.98
N ASN A 220 0.93 22.28 5.02
CA ASN A 220 2.16 21.85 5.69
C ASN A 220 2.87 20.72 4.91
N ILE A 221 4.17 20.60 5.12
CA ILE A 221 4.95 19.38 4.85
C ILE A 221 5.28 18.74 6.18
N LEU A 222 4.91 17.47 6.38
CA LEU A 222 5.27 16.69 7.55
C LEU A 222 6.08 15.46 7.12
N ILE A 223 7.25 15.27 7.71
CA ILE A 223 8.07 14.08 7.53
C ILE A 223 8.28 13.43 8.90
N ILE A 224 7.86 12.17 9.04
CA ILE A 224 7.77 11.48 10.33
C ILE A 224 8.39 10.09 10.22
N ALA A 225 9.55 9.90 10.85
CA ALA A 225 10.26 8.63 10.83
C ALA A 225 11.24 8.48 12.01
N PRO A 226 11.63 7.25 12.40
CA PRO A 226 12.70 6.98 13.37
C PRO A 226 14.05 7.60 13.00
N THR A 227 14.28 7.85 11.70
CA THR A 227 15.48 8.51 11.17
C THR A 227 15.07 9.33 9.96
N ILE A 228 15.46 10.60 9.92
CA ILE A 228 15.21 11.51 8.80
C ILE A 228 16.55 12.08 8.35
N VAL A 229 16.85 11.98 7.06
CA VAL A 229 18.07 12.54 6.46
C VAL A 229 17.65 13.42 5.29
N ASN A 230 17.86 14.73 5.40
CA ASN A 230 17.65 15.66 4.30
C ASN A 230 18.99 16.18 3.76
N LYS A 231 19.19 16.03 2.45
CA LYS A 231 20.27 16.65 1.65
C LYS A 231 19.73 17.43 0.44
N GLY A 232 18.41 17.41 0.21
CA GLY A 232 17.73 18.12 -0.86
C GLY A 232 17.02 19.38 -0.36
N SER A 233 16.06 19.87 -1.16
CA SER A 233 15.24 21.03 -0.82
C SER A 233 13.84 20.61 -0.38
N ILE A 234 13.34 21.26 0.68
CA ILE A 234 11.97 21.11 1.19
C ILE A 234 11.40 22.50 1.41
N GLU A 235 10.35 22.86 0.68
CA GLU A 235 9.81 24.23 0.59
C GLU A 235 8.29 24.21 0.77
N ALA A 236 7.76 25.06 1.66
CA ALA A 236 6.33 25.26 1.84
C ALA A 236 6.05 26.77 1.76
N ASP A 237 5.31 27.21 0.75
CA ASP A 237 5.29 28.63 0.34
C ASP A 237 4.87 29.61 1.45
N ASP A 238 3.88 29.23 2.28
CA ASP A 238 3.28 30.10 3.30
C ASP A 238 3.07 29.39 4.66
N ARG A 239 3.62 28.18 4.86
CA ARG A 239 3.32 27.33 6.03
C ARG A 239 4.52 26.52 6.53
N GLN A 240 4.27 25.48 7.33
CA GLN A 240 5.27 24.79 8.13
C GLN A 240 5.84 23.57 7.40
N VAL A 241 7.17 23.44 7.46
CA VAL A 241 7.87 22.16 7.28
C VAL A 241 8.18 21.59 8.66
N VAL A 242 7.69 20.39 8.95
CA VAL A 242 7.89 19.70 10.23
C VAL A 242 8.61 18.39 9.98
N LEU A 243 9.81 18.24 10.55
CA LEU A 243 10.57 16.99 10.57
C LEU A 243 10.52 16.44 12.01
N ALA A 244 9.79 15.35 12.24
CA ALA A 244 9.62 14.77 13.57
C ALA A 244 10.23 13.36 13.64
N ALA A 245 11.34 13.24 14.39
CA ALA A 245 11.98 11.96 14.63
C ALA A 245 11.29 11.20 15.78
N ALA A 246 10.60 10.09 15.48
CA ALA A 246 9.82 9.33 16.46
C ALA A 246 9.76 7.84 16.13
N THR A 247 9.59 6.99 17.17
CA THR A 247 9.49 5.52 17.04
C THR A 247 8.15 4.95 17.51
N ASP A 248 7.48 5.57 18.49
CA ASP A 248 6.20 5.11 19.06
C ASP A 248 5.02 6.00 18.64
N LYS A 249 4.99 7.27 19.04
CA LYS A 249 3.84 8.16 18.79
C LYS A 249 4.27 9.55 18.39
N VAL A 250 3.48 10.18 17.50
CA VAL A 250 3.50 11.63 17.27
C VAL A 250 2.10 12.16 17.50
N TYR A 251 2.03 13.22 18.31
CA TYR A 251 0.82 13.97 18.59
C TYR A 251 0.87 15.26 17.76
N LEU A 252 -0.24 15.59 17.12
CA LEU A 252 -0.43 16.87 16.44
C LEU A 252 -1.67 17.53 17.01
N GLN A 253 -1.60 18.85 17.15
CA GLN A 253 -2.70 19.69 17.56
C GLN A 253 -2.66 20.94 16.70
N GLU A 254 -3.80 21.39 16.19
CA GLU A 254 -3.91 22.74 15.62
C GLU A 254 -3.65 23.76 16.74
N ALA A 255 -2.97 24.86 16.43
CA ALA A 255 -2.96 26.00 17.34
C ALA A 255 -4.41 26.37 17.66
N GLY A 256 -4.70 26.71 18.92
CA GLY A 256 -6.00 27.26 19.26
C GLY A 256 -6.27 28.53 18.48
N ASN A 257 -7.53 28.98 18.46
CA ASN A 257 -7.80 30.37 18.11
C ASN A 257 -7.22 31.24 19.22
N ASP A 258 -5.99 31.71 19.04
CA ASP A 258 -5.46 32.87 19.73
C ASP A 258 -6.35 34.05 19.28
N GLY A 259 -7.25 34.47 20.18
CA GLY A 259 -8.44 35.29 19.87
C GLY A 259 -8.21 36.77 19.65
#